data_AF-A0A7Y9WDZ3-F1
#
_entry.id   AF-A0A7Y9WDZ3-F1
#
_cell.length_a   1.000
_cell.length_b   1.000
_cell.length_c   1.000
_cell.angle_alpha   90.00
_cell.angle_beta   90.00
_cell.angle_gamma   90.00
#
_symmetry.space_group_name_H-M   'P 1'
#
loop_
_entity.id
_entity.type
_entity.pdbx_description
1 polymer ?
#
loop_
_entity_poly.entity_id
_entity_poly.type
_entity_poly.pdbx_seq_one_letter_code
_entity_poly.pdbx_strand_id
1 'polypeptide(L)'
;MVFSKILTKCAVMCATATCAVALAHADPLADTQAGPLTRAHVPRIALDDDVYLPTAGLNEQIIRVPVDAAGSVTLETTIYKPDGAGPFPMIVFNHGKIPGDPRTQERSDPLPFAREFVRRGYVVVAPNRQGFGHSDGVYQQDGCDVEHNGVGQAGDVAATINFMSKQPYVDASHIVVAGTSHGGLATMAYGPEAAPGVRALINFSGGLRQDACKDWQGNLTRAFGTYGEKTRVPSLWMYGDNDSVWNAPLVAGMYAAYGAHGASAKMVDFGNYKNDAHRLVGDRDGVHVWWPAVEAFLAQVGMPTGVQYRVEDPSAPKASGFAAVDAVDSVPYVDEAGRNGYRNFLHQYPSRAFAVSDSGAWSWAEGGDDPNSVAVANCQKQSVAPCRLYAVDNSVVWGDRSSQTASGGDGSGAGSGADARRAIASRE
;
A
#
# COMPACT_ATOMS: atom_id res chain seq x y z
N MET A 1 -61.81 39.76 -60.43
CA MET A 1 -60.97 40.89 -59.98
C MET A 1 -59.88 40.34 -59.07
N VAL A 2 -58.62 40.61 -59.46
CA VAL A 2 -57.37 40.66 -58.67
C VAL A 2 -56.80 39.37 -58.03
N PHE A 3 -55.47 39.24 -58.19
CA PHE A 3 -54.52 38.15 -57.95
C PHE A 3 -54.06 37.95 -56.49
N SER A 4 -53.56 36.74 -56.17
CA SER A 4 -52.15 36.39 -55.78
C SER A 4 -52.09 35.26 -54.73
N LYS A 5 -51.56 34.04 -55.04
CA LYS A 5 -50.25 33.42 -54.63
C LYS A 5 -50.01 33.36 -53.09
N ILE A 6 -49.46 32.34 -52.40
CA ILE A 6 -48.67 31.13 -52.69
C ILE A 6 -48.48 30.34 -51.36
N LEU A 7 -48.35 29.00 -51.43
CA LEU A 7 -47.68 27.97 -50.55
C LEU A 7 -47.76 28.06 -49.00
N THR A 8 -47.92 26.95 -48.26
CA THR A 8 -46.82 26.01 -47.90
C THR A 8 -47.35 24.67 -47.35
N LYS A 9 -46.68 23.57 -47.71
CA LYS A 9 -46.91 22.16 -47.29
C LYS A 9 -46.26 21.83 -45.94
N CYS A 10 -46.78 20.84 -45.21
CA CYS A 10 -46.07 19.69 -44.57
C CYS A 10 -47.07 18.94 -43.66
N ALA A 11 -47.44 17.68 -43.91
CA ALA A 11 -46.69 16.42 -43.82
C ALA A 11 -46.66 15.80 -42.40
N VAL A 12 -47.53 14.79 -42.24
CA VAL A 12 -47.54 13.61 -41.35
C VAL A 12 -46.37 13.48 -40.36
N MET A 13 -46.68 13.52 -39.06
CA MET A 13 -45.77 13.07 -38.00
C MET A 13 -46.00 11.58 -37.70
N CYS A 14 -44.92 10.81 -37.85
CA CYS A 14 -44.78 9.41 -37.48
C CYS A 14 -44.44 9.34 -35.97
N ALA A 15 -45.18 8.54 -35.20
CA ALA A 15 -44.93 8.36 -33.77
C ALA A 15 -43.77 7.39 -33.54
N THR A 16 -42.65 7.88 -33.01
CA THR A 16 -41.57 7.07 -32.45
C THR A 16 -41.78 6.92 -30.95
N ALA A 17 -41.96 5.69 -30.47
CA ALA A 17 -41.96 5.37 -29.06
C ALA A 17 -40.52 5.33 -28.55
N THR A 18 -40.12 6.31 -27.74
CA THR A 18 -38.89 6.30 -26.96
C THR A 18 -39.12 5.59 -25.63
N CYS A 19 -38.49 4.43 -25.45
CA CYS A 19 -38.31 3.86 -24.11
C CYS A 19 -37.40 4.80 -23.30
N ALA A 20 -37.95 5.42 -22.27
CA ALA A 20 -37.17 6.16 -21.29
C ALA A 20 -36.38 5.16 -20.42
N VAL A 21 -35.06 5.22 -20.48
CA VAL A 21 -34.19 4.58 -19.49
C VAL A 21 -34.28 5.43 -18.23
N ALA A 22 -34.88 4.89 -17.17
CA ALA A 22 -34.84 5.52 -15.86
C ALA A 22 -33.40 5.43 -15.33
N LEU A 23 -32.70 6.56 -15.31
CA LEU A 23 -31.48 6.72 -14.52
C LEU A 23 -31.90 6.63 -13.06
N ALA A 24 -31.48 5.57 -12.37
CA ALA A 24 -31.59 5.50 -10.92
C ALA A 24 -30.65 6.55 -10.32
N HIS A 25 -31.22 7.65 -9.83
CA HIS A 25 -30.51 8.55 -8.94
C HIS A 25 -30.45 7.87 -7.56
N ALA A 26 -29.24 7.53 -7.12
CA ALA A 26 -29.01 7.21 -5.72
C ALA A 26 -29.04 8.53 -4.95
N ASP A 27 -30.07 8.73 -4.13
CA ASP A 27 -30.07 9.84 -3.17
C ASP A 27 -28.87 9.67 -2.22
N PRO A 28 -27.99 10.67 -2.07
CA PRO A 28 -26.96 10.62 -1.05
C PRO A 28 -27.63 10.51 0.31
N LEU A 29 -27.09 9.66 1.19
CA LEU A 29 -27.49 9.61 2.59
C LEU A 29 -27.39 11.04 3.15
N ALA A 30 -28.55 11.61 3.50
CA ALA A 30 -28.63 12.95 4.04
C ALA A 30 -27.73 13.02 5.28
N ASP A 31 -26.77 13.94 5.22
CA ASP A 31 -25.93 14.35 6.33
C ASP A 31 -26.86 14.82 7.45
N THR A 32 -27.04 13.99 8.48
CA THR A 32 -27.92 14.31 9.60
C THR A 32 -27.45 15.62 10.20
N GLN A 33 -28.33 16.62 10.20
CA GLN A 33 -28.06 17.97 10.70
C GLN A 33 -27.27 17.91 12.02
N ALA A 34 -26.05 18.41 11.94
CA ALA A 34 -25.12 18.50 13.03
C ALA A 34 -25.76 19.28 14.21
N GLY A 35 -26.13 18.57 15.28
CA GLY A 35 -26.76 19.16 16.46
C GLY A 35 -25.85 20.17 17.18
N PRO A 36 -26.35 21.00 18.12
CA PRO A 36 -25.61 22.13 18.71
C PRO A 36 -24.24 21.79 19.33
N LEU A 37 -23.96 20.52 19.63
CA LEU A 37 -22.65 20.05 20.11
C LEU A 37 -21.57 19.96 19.02
N THR A 38 -21.94 19.88 17.75
CA THR A 38 -21.00 19.84 16.61
C THR A 38 -20.41 21.21 16.24
N ARG A 39 -21.00 22.30 16.76
CA ARG A 39 -20.48 23.67 16.59
C ARG A 39 -19.65 24.15 17.79
N ALA A 40 -19.51 23.33 18.83
CA ALA A 40 -18.66 23.66 19.95
C ALA A 40 -17.19 23.56 19.51
N HIS A 41 -16.52 24.70 19.41
CA HIS A 41 -15.07 24.75 19.29
C HIS A 41 -14.48 24.41 20.66
N VAL A 42 -14.42 23.12 20.98
CA VAL A 42 -13.68 22.64 22.14
C VAL A 42 -12.21 22.58 21.69
N PRO A 43 -11.31 23.44 22.20
CA PRO A 43 -9.90 23.21 21.98
C PRO A 43 -9.61 21.82 22.52
N ARG A 44 -9.11 20.91 21.65
CA ARG A 44 -8.55 19.65 22.13
C ARG A 44 -7.50 20.04 23.15
N ILE A 45 -7.71 19.66 24.40
CA ILE A 45 -6.61 19.59 25.36
C ILE A 45 -5.70 18.52 24.77
N ALA A 46 -4.64 18.93 24.08
CA ALA A 46 -3.51 18.06 23.81
C ALA A 46 -2.83 17.86 25.16
N LEU A 47 -3.30 16.86 25.90
CA LEU A 47 -2.39 16.17 26.79
C LEU A 47 -1.36 15.54 25.85
N ASP A 48 -0.06 15.69 26.15
CA ASP A 48 0.98 14.90 25.49
C ASP A 48 0.77 13.43 25.92
N ASP A 49 -0.28 12.79 25.40
CA ASP A 49 -0.77 11.46 25.79
C ASP A 49 0.29 10.36 25.52
N ASP A 50 1.31 10.68 24.74
CA ASP A 50 2.40 9.79 24.37
C ASP A 50 3.51 9.66 25.43
N VAL A 51 3.52 10.49 26.49
CA VAL A 51 4.60 10.46 27.51
C VAL A 51 4.63 9.13 28.29
N TYR A 52 3.51 8.39 28.32
CA TYR A 52 3.39 7.13 29.07
C TYR A 52 3.26 5.86 28.21
N LEU A 53 3.29 5.96 26.88
CA LEU A 53 3.21 4.77 26.04
C LEU A 53 4.51 3.96 26.11
N PRO A 54 4.45 2.62 26.26
CA PRO A 54 5.64 1.78 26.18
C PRO A 54 6.27 1.87 24.79
N THR A 55 7.60 1.97 24.74
CA THR A 55 8.34 1.78 23.50
C THR A 55 8.27 0.32 23.08
N ALA A 56 8.00 0.05 21.81
CA ALA A 56 8.06 -1.30 21.24
C ALA A 56 8.87 -1.31 19.95
N GLY A 57 9.68 -2.37 19.78
CA GLY A 57 10.23 -2.71 18.47
C GLY A 57 9.18 -3.37 17.57
N LEU A 58 9.49 -3.54 16.29
CA LEU A 58 8.63 -4.28 15.36
C LEU A 58 8.66 -5.80 15.59
N ASN A 59 9.64 -6.31 16.35
CA ASN A 59 9.89 -7.72 16.62
C ASN A 59 9.71 -8.60 15.38
N GLU A 60 10.41 -8.24 14.31
CA GLU A 60 10.35 -8.97 13.04
C GLU A 60 10.72 -10.44 13.24
N GLN A 61 9.89 -11.33 12.73
CA GLN A 61 10.15 -12.77 12.68
C GLN A 61 9.81 -13.32 11.30
N ILE A 62 10.63 -14.23 10.80
CA ILE A 62 10.35 -14.97 9.59
C ILE A 62 10.01 -16.39 10.02
N ILE A 63 8.82 -16.86 9.65
CA ILE A 63 8.36 -18.22 9.95
C ILE A 63 7.94 -18.94 8.67
N ARG A 64 7.74 -20.25 8.78
CA ARG A 64 7.17 -21.10 7.74
C ARG A 64 5.75 -21.47 8.13
N VAL A 65 4.76 -21.05 7.35
CA VAL A 65 3.35 -21.35 7.58
C VAL A 65 2.89 -22.48 6.65
N PRO A 66 2.42 -23.63 7.18
CA PRO A 66 1.93 -24.70 6.33
C PRO A 66 0.61 -24.34 5.66
N VAL A 67 0.49 -24.66 4.36
CA VAL A 67 -0.76 -24.47 3.60
C VAL A 67 -1.77 -25.59 3.91
N ASP A 68 -1.28 -26.80 4.19
CA ASP A 68 -2.08 -27.98 4.48
C ASP A 68 -1.66 -28.64 5.81
N ALA A 69 -2.48 -29.58 6.29
CA ALA A 69 -2.19 -30.29 7.54
C ALA A 69 -0.96 -31.21 7.45
N ALA A 70 -0.56 -31.61 6.25
CA ALA A 70 0.63 -32.43 6.03
C ALA A 70 1.93 -31.62 6.10
N GLY A 71 1.85 -30.28 5.98
CA GLY A 71 2.99 -29.38 5.91
C GLY A 71 3.82 -29.57 4.63
N SER A 72 3.21 -30.08 3.56
CA SER A 72 3.93 -30.41 2.31
C SER A 72 4.36 -29.17 1.53
N VAL A 73 3.61 -28.09 1.68
CA VAL A 73 3.86 -26.76 1.15
C VAL A 73 3.85 -25.78 2.31
N THR A 74 4.90 -24.99 2.43
CA THR A 74 5.00 -23.93 3.44
C THR A 74 5.29 -22.56 2.83
N LEU A 75 4.70 -21.53 3.42
CA LEU A 75 4.83 -20.14 3.01
C LEU A 75 5.89 -19.44 3.87
N GLU A 76 6.87 -18.79 3.25
CA GLU A 76 7.71 -17.81 3.94
C GLU A 76 6.82 -16.65 4.39
N THR A 77 6.76 -16.40 5.70
CA THR A 77 5.85 -15.40 6.27
C THR A 77 6.59 -14.50 7.23
N THR A 78 6.51 -13.20 6.98
CA THR A 78 7.04 -12.17 7.88
C THR A 78 5.99 -11.79 8.91
N ILE A 79 6.37 -11.72 10.17
CA ILE A 79 5.53 -11.32 11.29
C ILE A 79 6.14 -10.09 11.96
N TYR A 80 5.31 -9.10 12.23
CA TYR A 80 5.63 -7.98 13.11
C TYR A 80 4.64 -7.95 14.26
N LYS A 81 5.11 -7.71 15.49
CA LYS A 81 4.22 -7.61 16.64
C LYS A 81 4.84 -6.76 17.75
N PRO A 82 4.03 -6.09 18.58
CA PRO A 82 4.55 -5.44 19.77
C PRO A 82 5.08 -6.46 20.79
N ASP A 83 5.76 -5.94 21.81
CA ASP A 83 6.12 -6.71 22.99
C ASP A 83 4.88 -7.06 23.82
N GLY A 84 4.92 -8.23 24.45
CA GLY A 84 3.84 -8.73 25.31
C GLY A 84 3.29 -10.09 24.88
N ALA A 85 2.43 -10.63 25.75
CA ALA A 85 1.84 -11.96 25.59
C ALA A 85 0.60 -11.99 24.67
N GLY A 86 0.04 -10.84 24.32
CA GLY A 86 -1.25 -10.75 23.61
C GLY A 86 -2.45 -11.04 24.53
N PRO A 87 -3.60 -11.47 23.97
CA PRO A 87 -3.84 -11.68 22.54
C PRO A 87 -3.91 -10.34 21.79
N PHE A 88 -3.29 -10.29 20.61
CA PHE A 88 -3.25 -9.11 19.74
C PHE A 88 -4.26 -9.28 18.59
N PRO A 89 -5.02 -8.25 18.20
CA PRO A 89 -5.74 -8.25 16.94
C PRO A 89 -4.76 -8.49 15.78
N MET A 90 -5.22 -9.19 14.75
CA MET A 90 -4.38 -9.57 13.61
C MET A 90 -4.74 -8.76 12.36
N ILE A 91 -3.72 -8.35 11.62
CA ILE A 91 -3.89 -7.92 10.23
C ILE A 91 -2.98 -8.71 9.29
N VAL A 92 -3.56 -9.30 8.25
CA VAL A 92 -2.82 -9.99 7.21
C VAL A 92 -2.58 -9.03 6.05
N PHE A 93 -1.34 -8.88 5.59
CA PHE A 93 -0.97 -8.05 4.44
C PHE A 93 -0.52 -8.89 3.24
N ASN A 94 -1.29 -8.84 2.17
CA ASN A 94 -1.03 -9.58 0.93
C ASN A 94 -0.24 -8.72 -0.07
N HIS A 95 0.94 -9.20 -0.46
CA HIS A 95 1.81 -8.51 -1.42
C HIS A 95 1.22 -8.51 -2.84
N GLY A 96 1.60 -7.50 -3.63
CA GLY A 96 1.34 -7.46 -5.07
C GLY A 96 2.20 -8.42 -5.87
N LYS A 97 2.17 -8.30 -7.19
CA LYS A 97 3.04 -9.06 -8.10
C LYS A 97 3.72 -8.09 -9.05
N ILE A 98 5.05 -8.15 -9.13
CA ILE A 98 5.82 -7.43 -10.15
C ILE A 98 6.08 -8.32 -11.38
N PRO A 99 6.41 -7.76 -12.56
CA PRO A 99 6.84 -8.53 -13.72
C PRO A 99 8.09 -9.37 -13.41
N GLY A 100 8.24 -10.49 -14.13
CA GLY A 100 9.36 -11.43 -13.93
C GLY A 100 8.93 -12.71 -13.20
N ASP A 101 9.92 -13.52 -12.82
CA ASP A 101 9.70 -14.79 -12.11
C ASP A 101 9.24 -14.50 -10.66
N PRO A 102 8.06 -14.98 -10.23
CA PRO A 102 7.61 -14.88 -8.84
C PRO A 102 8.63 -15.40 -7.81
N ARG A 103 9.43 -16.41 -8.16
CA ARG A 103 10.44 -17.00 -7.27
C ARG A 103 11.62 -16.10 -6.98
N THR A 104 11.89 -15.14 -7.86
CA THR A 104 12.96 -14.16 -7.67
C THR A 104 12.45 -12.88 -7.01
N GLN A 105 11.15 -12.80 -6.71
CA GLN A 105 10.59 -11.66 -5.99
C GLN A 105 10.95 -11.73 -4.52
N GLU A 106 11.15 -10.56 -3.92
CA GLU A 106 11.53 -10.48 -2.52
C GLU A 106 10.45 -10.97 -1.57
N ARG A 107 10.88 -11.28 -0.35
CA ARG A 107 10.00 -11.52 0.79
C ARG A 107 9.04 -10.34 0.99
N SER A 108 7.79 -10.63 1.31
CA SER A 108 6.77 -9.65 1.66
C SER A 108 7.18 -8.92 2.94
N ASP A 109 7.48 -7.64 2.80
CA ASP A 109 8.02 -6.81 3.86
C ASP A 109 7.40 -5.40 3.85
N PRO A 110 6.18 -5.23 4.41
CA PRO A 110 5.43 -3.97 4.34
C PRO A 110 5.75 -3.05 5.54
N LEU A 111 7.01 -2.66 5.76
CA LEU A 111 7.43 -1.92 6.97
C LEU A 111 6.58 -0.68 7.33
N PRO A 112 6.25 0.26 6.41
CA PRO A 112 5.43 1.43 6.75
C PRO A 112 4.05 1.04 7.28
N PHE A 113 3.43 0.07 6.62
CA PHE A 113 2.13 -0.48 7.02
C PHE A 113 2.25 -1.21 8.37
N ALA A 114 3.26 -2.05 8.53
CA ALA A 114 3.46 -2.84 9.73
C ALA A 114 3.65 -1.94 10.97
N ARG A 115 4.46 -0.88 10.84
CA ARG A 115 4.70 0.08 11.91
C ARG A 115 3.42 0.74 12.40
N GLU A 116 2.54 1.14 11.49
CA GLU A 116 1.29 1.82 11.85
C GLU A 116 0.33 0.91 12.63
N PHE A 117 0.30 -0.38 12.28
CA PHE A 117 -0.53 -1.38 12.96
C PHE A 117 0.09 -1.87 14.28
N VAL A 118 1.42 -2.07 14.35
CA VAL A 118 2.11 -2.44 15.59
C VAL A 118 1.97 -1.33 16.64
N ARG A 119 2.02 -0.05 16.24
CA ARG A 119 1.71 1.11 17.12
C ARG A 119 0.35 0.98 17.81
N ARG A 120 -0.60 0.25 17.24
CA ARG A 120 -1.97 0.05 17.75
C ARG A 120 -2.19 -1.32 18.37
N GLY A 121 -1.09 -2.05 18.60
CA GLY A 121 -1.11 -3.33 19.28
C GLY A 121 -1.50 -4.51 18.39
N TYR A 122 -1.36 -4.40 17.07
CA TYR A 122 -1.65 -5.51 16.16
C TYR A 122 -0.43 -6.42 15.98
N VAL A 123 -0.71 -7.70 15.75
CA VAL A 123 0.20 -8.55 14.98
C VAL A 123 -0.08 -8.36 13.50
N VAL A 124 0.99 -8.12 12.73
CA VAL A 124 0.96 -7.98 11.28
C VAL A 124 1.58 -9.23 10.68
N VAL A 125 0.87 -9.89 9.78
CA VAL A 125 1.30 -11.14 9.15
C VAL A 125 1.35 -10.93 7.64
N ALA A 126 2.53 -11.08 7.06
CA ALA A 126 2.76 -10.83 5.64
C ALA A 126 3.31 -12.09 4.98
N PRO A 127 2.44 -13.03 4.53
CA PRO A 127 2.88 -14.23 3.83
C PRO A 127 3.33 -13.90 2.41
N ASN A 128 4.40 -14.54 1.94
CA ASN A 128 4.63 -14.76 0.52
C ASN A 128 3.75 -15.92 0.08
N ARG A 129 2.83 -15.67 -0.86
CA ARG A 129 1.94 -16.71 -1.40
C ARG A 129 2.73 -17.78 -2.14
N GLN A 130 2.13 -18.93 -2.43
CA GLN A 130 2.80 -20.07 -3.07
C GLN A 130 3.55 -19.65 -4.34
N GLY A 131 4.77 -20.16 -4.45
CA GLY A 131 5.65 -19.88 -5.57
C GLY A 131 6.23 -18.46 -5.63
N PHE A 132 6.02 -17.61 -4.64
CA PHE A 132 6.73 -16.33 -4.49
C PHE A 132 7.90 -16.43 -3.53
N GLY A 133 9.01 -15.75 -3.86
CA GLY A 133 10.21 -15.74 -3.03
C GLY A 133 10.63 -17.15 -2.62
N HIS A 134 10.83 -17.37 -1.33
CA HIS A 134 11.20 -18.68 -0.79
C HIS A 134 10.01 -19.57 -0.40
N SER A 135 8.76 -19.17 -0.65
CA SER A 135 7.61 -20.05 -0.42
C SER A 135 7.64 -21.27 -1.34
N ASP A 136 7.23 -22.41 -0.79
CA ASP A 136 7.06 -23.65 -1.57
C ASP A 136 5.86 -23.52 -2.54
N GLY A 137 5.54 -24.60 -3.24
CA GLY A 137 4.41 -24.63 -4.18
C GLY A 137 4.71 -23.89 -5.48
N VAL A 138 3.70 -23.60 -6.30
CA VAL A 138 3.89 -22.92 -7.58
C VAL A 138 2.91 -21.79 -7.72
N TYR A 139 3.38 -20.68 -8.29
CA TYR A 139 2.48 -19.61 -8.66
C TYR A 139 1.66 -20.05 -9.88
N GLN A 140 0.35 -20.17 -9.69
CA GLN A 140 -0.60 -20.43 -10.76
C GLN A 140 -1.07 -19.08 -11.33
N GLN A 141 -0.90 -18.89 -12.65
CA GLN A 141 -1.29 -17.67 -13.35
C GLN A 141 -2.74 -17.73 -13.88
N ASP A 142 -3.28 -18.94 -14.06
CA ASP A 142 -4.65 -19.26 -14.51
C ASP A 142 -5.08 -18.61 -15.84
N GLY A 143 -4.10 -18.30 -16.70
CA GLY A 143 -4.36 -17.75 -18.02
C GLY A 143 -5.18 -16.47 -17.94
N CYS A 144 -6.35 -16.47 -18.60
CA CYS A 144 -7.28 -15.34 -18.63
C CYS A 144 -8.37 -15.38 -17.53
N ASP A 145 -8.33 -16.38 -16.65
CA ASP A 145 -9.31 -16.56 -15.57
C ASP A 145 -8.84 -15.85 -14.29
N VAL A 146 -9.19 -14.56 -14.20
CA VAL A 146 -8.85 -13.72 -13.06
C VAL A 146 -9.59 -14.14 -11.78
N GLU A 147 -10.79 -14.71 -11.92
CA GLU A 147 -11.59 -15.19 -10.79
C GLU A 147 -10.90 -16.39 -10.12
N HIS A 148 -10.58 -17.41 -10.92
CA HIS A 148 -9.91 -18.60 -10.42
C HIS A 148 -8.54 -18.25 -9.82
N ASN A 149 -7.81 -17.32 -10.45
CA ASN A 149 -6.55 -16.84 -9.91
C ASN A 149 -6.69 -16.22 -8.53
N GLY A 150 -7.63 -15.28 -8.37
CA GLY A 150 -7.83 -14.64 -7.07
C GLY A 150 -8.22 -15.63 -5.98
N VAL A 151 -9.10 -16.60 -6.29
CA VAL A 151 -9.50 -17.66 -5.35
C VAL A 151 -8.34 -18.57 -4.98
N GLY A 152 -7.50 -18.98 -5.93
CA GLY A 152 -6.31 -19.79 -5.65
C GLY A 152 -5.35 -19.06 -4.71
N GLN A 153 -5.12 -17.77 -4.95
CA GLN A 153 -4.30 -16.92 -4.08
C GLN A 153 -4.95 -16.68 -2.70
N ALA A 154 -6.26 -16.58 -2.62
CA ALA A 154 -7.01 -16.47 -1.37
C ALA A 154 -6.89 -17.73 -0.49
N GLY A 155 -6.63 -18.90 -1.09
CA GLY A 155 -6.35 -20.14 -0.35
C GLY A 155 -5.14 -20.02 0.59
N ASP A 156 -4.07 -19.36 0.14
CA ASP A 156 -2.88 -19.10 0.96
C ASP A 156 -3.15 -18.11 2.09
N VAL A 157 -4.02 -17.12 1.84
CA VAL A 157 -4.49 -16.18 2.86
C VAL A 157 -5.29 -16.93 3.93
N ALA A 158 -6.21 -17.81 3.53
CA ALA A 158 -7.00 -18.62 4.43
C ALA A 158 -6.12 -19.56 5.28
N ALA A 159 -5.15 -20.23 4.68
CA ALA A 159 -4.20 -21.08 5.39
C ALA A 159 -3.37 -20.29 6.43
N THR A 160 -2.91 -19.10 6.03
CA THR A 160 -2.18 -18.19 6.93
C THR A 160 -3.02 -17.78 8.12
N ILE A 161 -4.25 -17.34 7.90
CA ILE A 161 -5.19 -16.97 8.98
C ILE A 161 -5.48 -18.16 9.89
N ASN A 162 -5.71 -19.35 9.33
CA ASN A 162 -6.00 -20.57 10.08
C ASN A 162 -4.84 -21.01 10.98
N PHE A 163 -3.60 -20.87 10.50
CA PHE A 163 -2.40 -21.16 11.30
C PHE A 163 -2.18 -20.11 12.38
N MET A 164 -2.28 -18.82 12.02
CA MET A 164 -2.00 -17.72 12.94
C MET A 164 -3.05 -17.60 14.04
N SER A 165 -4.33 -17.89 13.75
CA SER A 165 -5.41 -17.89 14.74
C SER A 165 -5.23 -18.93 15.85
N LYS A 166 -4.30 -19.87 15.71
CA LYS A 166 -3.97 -20.87 16.75
C LYS A 166 -2.82 -20.43 17.65
N GLN A 167 -2.14 -19.33 17.33
CA GLN A 167 -1.03 -18.85 18.16
C GLN A 167 -1.60 -18.20 19.43
N PRO A 168 -0.99 -18.45 20.60
CA PRO A 168 -1.55 -18.01 21.88
C PRO A 168 -1.60 -16.48 22.05
N TYR A 169 -0.81 -15.75 21.26
CA TYR A 169 -0.76 -14.29 21.27
C TYR A 169 -1.69 -13.65 20.22
N VAL A 170 -2.52 -14.41 19.51
CA VAL A 170 -3.42 -13.89 18.46
C VAL A 170 -4.86 -13.89 18.94
N ASP A 171 -5.53 -12.76 18.78
CA ASP A 171 -6.98 -12.65 18.92
C ASP A 171 -7.66 -13.08 17.61
N ALA A 172 -8.13 -14.33 17.58
CA ALA A 172 -8.80 -14.89 16.42
C ALA A 172 -10.22 -14.31 16.16
N SER A 173 -10.69 -13.35 16.96
CA SER A 173 -12.00 -12.71 16.80
C SER A 173 -11.95 -11.29 16.21
N HIS A 174 -10.74 -10.74 16.07
CA HIS A 174 -10.47 -9.40 15.55
C HIS A 174 -9.38 -9.48 14.47
N ILE A 175 -9.81 -9.85 13.26
CA ILE A 175 -8.93 -10.05 12.11
C ILE A 175 -9.28 -9.07 10.99
N VAL A 176 -8.26 -8.47 10.39
CA VAL A 176 -8.36 -7.67 9.16
C VAL A 176 -7.51 -8.32 8.08
N VAL A 177 -7.99 -8.29 6.85
CA VAL A 177 -7.20 -8.73 5.69
C VAL A 177 -7.02 -7.54 4.76
N ALA A 178 -5.79 -7.22 4.43
CA ALA A 178 -5.42 -6.13 3.55
C ALA A 178 -4.51 -6.62 2.45
N GLY A 179 -4.49 -5.92 1.32
CA GLY A 179 -3.56 -6.24 0.26
C GLY A 179 -3.42 -5.15 -0.76
N THR A 180 -2.33 -5.20 -1.52
CA THR A 180 -2.05 -4.25 -2.59
C THR A 180 -1.94 -4.92 -3.94
N SER A 181 -2.42 -4.27 -5.01
CA SER A 181 -2.29 -4.78 -6.37
C SER A 181 -2.84 -6.21 -6.49
N HIS A 182 -2.04 -7.17 -6.93
CA HIS A 182 -2.45 -8.58 -6.96
C HIS A 182 -2.83 -9.17 -5.58
N GLY A 183 -2.24 -8.66 -4.49
CA GLY A 183 -2.66 -8.99 -3.13
C GLY A 183 -3.98 -8.36 -2.72
N GLY A 184 -4.33 -7.21 -3.31
CA GLY A 184 -5.66 -6.60 -3.18
C GLY A 184 -6.73 -7.47 -3.85
N LEU A 185 -6.45 -8.02 -5.04
CA LEU A 185 -7.32 -9.03 -5.67
C LEU A 185 -7.52 -10.24 -4.75
N ALA A 186 -6.43 -10.83 -4.22
CA ALA A 186 -6.51 -11.98 -3.33
C ALA A 186 -7.28 -11.67 -2.03
N THR A 187 -7.14 -10.45 -1.50
CA THR A 187 -7.89 -9.98 -0.32
C THR A 187 -9.38 -9.94 -0.59
N MET A 188 -9.79 -9.44 -1.76
CA MET A 188 -11.20 -9.38 -2.13
C MET A 188 -11.77 -10.76 -2.49
N ALA A 189 -10.97 -11.61 -3.13
CA ALA A 189 -11.31 -13.00 -3.43
C ALA A 189 -11.41 -13.89 -2.19
N TYR A 190 -10.76 -13.52 -1.08
CA TYR A 190 -10.89 -14.20 0.21
C TYR A 190 -12.23 -13.91 0.90
N GLY A 191 -12.82 -12.73 0.65
CA GLY A 191 -14.05 -12.27 1.32
C GLY A 191 -15.23 -13.25 1.34
N PRO A 192 -15.51 -14.04 0.30
CA PRO A 192 -16.54 -15.09 0.30
C PRO A 192 -16.33 -16.20 1.34
N GLU A 193 -15.08 -16.58 1.58
CA GLU A 193 -14.69 -17.70 2.47
C GLU A 193 -14.01 -17.20 3.76
N ALA A 194 -14.32 -15.95 4.13
CA ALA A 194 -13.67 -15.31 5.26
C ALA A 194 -13.97 -16.05 6.58
N ALA A 195 -12.92 -16.23 7.39
CA ALA A 195 -13.04 -16.88 8.69
C ALA A 195 -13.96 -16.03 9.62
N PRO A 196 -14.67 -16.64 10.59
CA PRO A 196 -15.66 -15.92 11.41
C PRO A 196 -15.12 -14.70 12.17
N GLY A 197 -13.82 -14.67 12.49
CA GLY A 197 -13.18 -13.54 13.17
C GLY A 197 -12.78 -12.38 12.27
N VAL A 198 -12.94 -12.50 10.96
CA VAL A 198 -12.58 -11.47 9.98
C VAL A 198 -13.64 -10.39 9.97
N ARG A 199 -13.25 -9.16 10.31
CA ARG A 199 -14.15 -8.00 10.45
C ARG A 199 -14.11 -7.06 9.25
N ALA A 200 -13.00 -7.05 8.50
CA ALA A 200 -12.80 -6.10 7.42
C ALA A 200 -11.83 -6.62 6.34
N LEU A 201 -12.09 -6.19 5.11
CA LEU A 201 -11.18 -6.30 3.97
C LEU A 201 -10.70 -4.89 3.57
N ILE A 202 -9.41 -4.72 3.29
CA ILE A 202 -8.86 -3.44 2.82
C ILE A 202 -8.12 -3.65 1.50
N ASN A 203 -8.64 -3.05 0.44
CA ASN A 203 -8.14 -3.14 -0.92
C ASN A 203 -7.37 -1.88 -1.31
N PHE A 204 -6.04 -1.95 -1.35
CA PHE A 204 -5.18 -0.87 -1.85
C PHE A 204 -4.86 -1.11 -3.33
N SER A 205 -5.44 -0.33 -4.24
CA SER A 205 -5.18 -0.44 -5.68
C SER A 205 -5.18 -1.90 -6.17
N GLY A 206 -6.17 -2.71 -5.79
CA GLY A 206 -6.18 -4.14 -6.08
C GLY A 206 -6.60 -4.49 -7.49
N GLY A 207 -5.99 -5.55 -8.03
CA GLY A 207 -6.35 -6.11 -9.33
C GLY A 207 -5.30 -7.06 -9.88
N LEU A 208 -5.55 -7.61 -11.06
CA LEU A 208 -4.56 -8.40 -11.81
C LEU A 208 -4.65 -8.01 -13.29
N ARG A 209 -3.55 -7.44 -13.78
CA ARG A 209 -3.43 -7.01 -15.17
C ARG A 209 -2.97 -8.18 -16.02
N GLN A 210 -3.67 -8.42 -17.12
CA GLN A 210 -3.39 -9.54 -18.04
C GLN A 210 -3.47 -9.07 -19.49
N ASP A 211 -2.53 -8.23 -19.92
CA ASP A 211 -2.56 -7.59 -21.26
C ASP A 211 -2.62 -8.59 -22.44
N ALA A 212 -2.20 -9.84 -22.24
CA ALA A 212 -2.29 -10.91 -23.24
C ALA A 212 -3.74 -11.39 -23.50
N CYS A 213 -4.70 -11.01 -22.65
CA CYS A 213 -6.10 -11.41 -22.74
C CYS A 213 -6.95 -10.31 -23.40
N LYS A 214 -7.72 -10.67 -24.44
CA LYS A 214 -8.50 -9.74 -25.27
C LYS A 214 -9.45 -8.83 -24.47
N ASP A 215 -10.06 -9.33 -23.40
CA ASP A 215 -10.98 -8.60 -22.52
C ASP A 215 -10.51 -8.67 -21.06
N TRP A 216 -9.21 -8.40 -20.81
CA TRP A 216 -8.67 -8.54 -19.47
C TRP A 216 -9.34 -7.59 -18.45
N GLN A 217 -9.75 -6.39 -18.88
CA GLN A 217 -10.46 -5.43 -18.04
C GLN A 217 -11.87 -5.92 -17.68
N GLY A 218 -12.59 -6.50 -18.64
CA GLY A 218 -13.88 -7.13 -18.39
C GLY A 218 -13.75 -8.39 -17.53
N ASN A 219 -12.71 -9.21 -17.73
CA ASN A 219 -12.41 -10.36 -16.88
C ASN A 219 -12.19 -9.93 -15.43
N LEU A 220 -11.38 -8.90 -15.21
CA LEU A 220 -11.12 -8.34 -13.89
C LEU A 220 -12.39 -7.79 -13.24
N THR A 221 -13.18 -7.02 -13.99
CA THR A 221 -14.45 -6.45 -13.51
C THR A 221 -15.44 -7.55 -13.11
N ARG A 222 -15.57 -8.61 -13.92
CA ARG A 222 -16.42 -9.77 -13.61
C ARG A 222 -15.94 -10.51 -12.36
N ALA A 223 -14.64 -10.73 -12.21
CA ALA A 223 -14.09 -11.39 -11.03
C ALA A 223 -14.45 -10.63 -9.73
N PHE A 224 -14.29 -9.31 -9.71
CA PHE A 224 -14.73 -8.50 -8.57
C PHE A 224 -16.25 -8.58 -8.35
N GLY A 225 -17.05 -8.61 -9.41
CA GLY A 225 -18.49 -8.89 -9.30
C GLY A 225 -18.79 -10.20 -8.60
N THR A 226 -18.15 -11.31 -9.01
CA THR A 226 -18.35 -12.62 -8.39
C THR A 226 -17.93 -12.65 -6.92
N TYR A 227 -16.84 -11.97 -6.56
CA TYR A 227 -16.41 -11.87 -5.16
C TYR A 227 -17.42 -11.09 -4.31
N GLY A 228 -17.92 -9.96 -4.86
CA GLY A 228 -18.91 -9.11 -4.22
C GLY A 228 -20.25 -9.81 -3.98
N GLU A 229 -20.70 -10.65 -4.93
CA GLU A 229 -21.93 -11.43 -4.80
C GLU A 229 -21.93 -12.37 -3.58
N LYS A 230 -20.77 -12.92 -3.22
CA LYS A 230 -20.66 -13.98 -2.20
C LYS A 230 -20.14 -13.48 -0.85
N THR A 231 -19.43 -12.35 -0.81
CA THR A 231 -18.83 -11.86 0.42
C THR A 231 -19.86 -11.32 1.41
N ARG A 232 -19.55 -11.44 2.70
CA ARG A 232 -20.33 -10.87 3.80
C ARG A 232 -19.52 -9.93 4.68
N VAL A 233 -18.24 -9.74 4.36
CA VAL A 233 -17.32 -8.91 5.13
C VAL A 233 -17.30 -7.51 4.51
N PRO A 234 -17.46 -6.43 5.30
CA PRO A 234 -17.37 -5.09 4.76
C PRO A 234 -15.96 -4.81 4.23
N SER A 235 -15.87 -3.97 3.21
CA SER A 235 -14.59 -3.62 2.58
C SER A 235 -14.36 -2.11 2.43
N LEU A 236 -13.09 -1.71 2.54
CA LEU A 236 -12.61 -0.37 2.20
C LEU A 236 -11.69 -0.47 0.99
N TRP A 237 -11.91 0.40 0.00
CA TRP A 237 -11.16 0.46 -1.25
C TRP A 237 -10.42 1.80 -1.31
N MET A 238 -9.12 1.75 -1.56
CA MET A 238 -8.24 2.92 -1.65
C MET A 238 -7.65 2.96 -3.07
N TYR A 239 -8.04 3.96 -3.87
CA TYR A 239 -7.54 4.19 -5.23
C TYR A 239 -7.25 5.67 -5.43
N GLY A 240 -6.31 5.99 -6.34
CA GLY A 240 -5.93 7.36 -6.66
C GLY A 240 -5.93 7.62 -8.16
N ASP A 241 -5.99 8.90 -8.52
CA ASP A 241 -6.20 9.39 -9.89
C ASP A 241 -5.05 9.06 -10.85
N ASN A 242 -3.81 9.10 -10.35
CA ASN A 242 -2.59 8.84 -11.13
C ASN A 242 -2.06 7.41 -10.95
N ASP A 243 -2.92 6.43 -10.68
CA ASP A 243 -2.52 5.02 -10.64
C ASP A 243 -2.10 4.56 -12.04
N SER A 244 -0.85 4.11 -12.17
CA SER A 244 -0.27 3.70 -13.47
C SER A 244 -0.83 2.39 -14.01
N VAL A 245 -1.55 1.62 -13.20
CA VAL A 245 -2.03 0.27 -13.52
C VAL A 245 -3.54 0.27 -13.77
N TRP A 246 -4.31 0.96 -12.93
CA TRP A 246 -5.78 0.98 -12.99
C TRP A 246 -6.30 2.38 -13.29
N ASN A 247 -6.86 2.57 -14.49
CA ASN A 247 -7.51 3.85 -14.81
C ASN A 247 -8.88 4.00 -14.12
N ALA A 248 -9.34 5.25 -13.96
CA ALA A 248 -10.58 5.56 -13.26
C ALA A 248 -11.83 4.82 -13.79
N PRO A 249 -12.06 4.68 -15.12
CA PRO A 249 -13.18 3.89 -15.63
C PRO A 249 -13.15 2.41 -15.20
N LEU A 250 -11.96 1.79 -15.19
CA LEU A 250 -11.80 0.40 -14.75
C LEU A 250 -12.09 0.27 -13.25
N VAL A 251 -11.56 1.18 -12.42
CA VAL A 251 -11.81 1.19 -10.97
C VAL A 251 -13.31 1.34 -10.67
N ALA A 252 -13.97 2.31 -11.32
CA ALA A 252 -15.40 2.51 -11.19
C ALA A 252 -16.21 1.26 -11.62
N GLY A 253 -15.80 0.60 -12.70
CA GLY A 253 -16.40 -0.65 -13.17
C GLY A 253 -16.26 -1.79 -12.16
N MET A 254 -15.06 -2.01 -11.62
CA MET A 254 -14.81 -3.02 -10.59
C MET A 254 -15.63 -2.77 -9.33
N TYR A 255 -15.66 -1.53 -8.84
CA TYR A 255 -16.41 -1.16 -7.63
C TYR A 255 -17.93 -1.34 -7.83
N ALA A 256 -18.46 -0.88 -8.96
CA ALA A 256 -19.87 -1.05 -9.29
C ALA A 256 -20.26 -2.53 -9.40
N ALA A 257 -19.43 -3.36 -10.05
CA ALA A 257 -19.65 -4.80 -10.16
C ALA A 257 -19.64 -5.48 -8.78
N TYR A 258 -18.66 -5.16 -7.93
CA TYR A 258 -18.56 -5.71 -6.58
C TYR A 258 -19.79 -5.36 -5.72
N GLY A 259 -20.27 -4.12 -5.80
CA GLY A 259 -21.45 -3.65 -5.04
C GLY A 259 -22.80 -4.07 -5.63
N ALA A 260 -22.86 -4.62 -6.84
CA ALA A 260 -24.11 -4.85 -7.58
C ALA A 260 -25.10 -5.78 -6.85
N HIS A 261 -24.60 -6.64 -5.97
CA HIS A 261 -25.38 -7.61 -5.20
C HIS A 261 -25.43 -7.30 -3.69
N GLY A 262 -25.18 -6.04 -3.32
CA GLY A 262 -25.34 -5.56 -1.94
C GLY A 262 -24.12 -5.76 -1.04
N ALA A 263 -22.95 -6.06 -1.60
CA ALA A 263 -21.70 -6.09 -0.84
C ALA A 263 -21.47 -4.74 -0.15
N SER A 264 -21.14 -4.77 1.15
CA SER A 264 -20.81 -3.56 1.89
C SER A 264 -19.40 -3.11 1.51
N ALA A 265 -19.30 -2.05 0.72
CA ALA A 265 -18.03 -1.49 0.30
C ALA A 265 -18.06 0.04 0.43
N LYS A 266 -16.90 0.61 0.77
CA LYS A 266 -16.65 2.04 0.71
C LYS A 266 -15.41 2.29 -0.12
N MET A 267 -15.51 3.15 -1.12
CA MET A 267 -14.37 3.64 -1.88
C MET A 267 -13.92 5.01 -1.38
N VAL A 268 -12.60 5.15 -1.25
CA VAL A 268 -11.91 6.41 -0.99
C VAL A 268 -11.01 6.66 -2.18
N ASP A 269 -11.39 7.69 -2.92
CA ASP A 269 -10.52 8.34 -3.89
C ASP A 269 -9.66 9.36 -3.15
N PHE A 270 -8.35 9.14 -3.12
CA PHE A 270 -7.40 10.03 -2.45
C PHE A 270 -6.72 11.03 -3.41
N GLY A 271 -7.18 11.09 -4.66
CA GLY A 271 -6.61 11.94 -5.70
C GLY A 271 -5.22 11.49 -6.14
N ASN A 272 -4.37 12.44 -6.50
CA ASN A 272 -3.00 12.14 -6.93
C ASN A 272 -2.10 11.86 -5.72
N TYR A 273 -1.26 10.81 -5.84
CA TYR A 273 -0.18 10.57 -4.89
C TYR A 273 1.16 10.53 -5.62
N LYS A 274 2.01 11.50 -5.24
CA LYS A 274 3.35 11.70 -5.81
C LYS A 274 3.36 11.53 -7.34
N ASN A 275 4.22 10.69 -7.90
CA ASN A 275 4.25 10.36 -9.33
C ASN A 275 3.38 9.16 -9.73
N ASP A 276 2.97 8.30 -8.79
CA ASP A 276 2.13 7.13 -9.05
C ASP A 276 1.34 6.75 -7.78
N ALA A 277 0.02 6.71 -7.87
CA ALA A 277 -0.84 6.29 -6.76
C ALA A 277 -0.68 4.82 -6.39
N HIS A 278 -0.19 3.98 -7.31
CA HIS A 278 -0.05 2.54 -7.10
C HIS A 278 0.95 2.17 -5.98
N ARG A 279 1.85 3.08 -5.61
CA ARG A 279 2.87 2.85 -4.56
C ARG A 279 2.43 3.22 -3.15
N LEU A 280 1.25 3.85 -2.98
CA LEU A 280 0.83 4.51 -1.75
C LEU A 280 1.13 3.73 -0.46
N VAL A 281 0.70 2.48 -0.37
CA VAL A 281 0.79 1.68 0.86
C VAL A 281 2.21 1.22 1.20
N GLY A 282 3.11 1.24 0.22
CA GLY A 282 4.52 0.88 0.39
C GLY A 282 5.40 2.04 0.83
N ASP A 283 4.86 3.26 0.85
CA ASP A 283 5.57 4.48 1.20
C ASP A 283 5.26 4.92 2.63
N ARG A 284 6.29 5.39 3.35
CA ARG A 284 6.12 6.01 4.67
C ARG A 284 5.20 7.22 4.66
N ASP A 285 5.34 8.10 3.67
CA ASP A 285 4.48 9.29 3.57
C ASP A 285 3.03 8.94 3.24
N GLY A 286 2.80 7.77 2.61
CA GLY A 286 1.47 7.28 2.28
C GLY A 286 0.60 7.05 3.51
N VAL A 287 1.21 6.74 4.67
CA VAL A 287 0.49 6.52 5.94
C VAL A 287 -0.42 7.70 6.28
N HIS A 288 0.06 8.93 6.12
CA HIS A 288 -0.75 10.13 6.40
C HIS A 288 -1.94 10.31 5.45
N VAL A 289 -1.90 9.68 4.28
CA VAL A 289 -2.99 9.72 3.29
C VAL A 289 -4.01 8.62 3.58
N TRP A 290 -3.58 7.37 3.78
CA TRP A 290 -4.51 6.25 3.92
C TRP A 290 -4.99 5.98 5.35
N TRP A 291 -4.17 6.28 6.36
CA TRP A 291 -4.50 5.95 7.76
C TRP A 291 -5.83 6.56 8.22
N PRO A 292 -6.15 7.86 7.97
CA PRO A 292 -7.40 8.44 8.46
C PRO A 292 -8.67 7.71 7.97
N ALA A 293 -8.68 7.28 6.70
CA ALA A 293 -9.78 6.52 6.14
C ALA A 293 -9.85 5.09 6.69
N VAL A 294 -8.69 4.44 6.83
CA VAL A 294 -8.57 3.10 7.42
C VAL A 294 -9.02 3.11 8.88
N GLU A 295 -8.57 4.09 9.67
CA GLU A 295 -8.96 4.26 11.07
C GLU A 295 -10.47 4.36 11.24
N ALA A 296 -11.11 5.27 10.49
CA ALA A 296 -12.56 5.46 10.57
C ALA A 296 -13.31 4.17 10.21
N PHE A 297 -12.82 3.43 9.21
CA PHE A 297 -13.41 2.16 8.81
C PHE A 297 -13.20 1.05 9.84
N LEU A 298 -11.99 0.92 10.39
CA LEU A 298 -11.67 -0.06 11.42
C LEU A 298 -12.50 0.17 12.69
N ALA A 299 -12.65 1.43 13.13
CA ALA A 299 -13.50 1.78 14.25
C ALA A 299 -14.96 1.36 14.01
N GLN A 300 -15.48 1.55 12.80
CA GLN A 300 -16.85 1.15 12.42
C GLN A 300 -17.07 -0.37 12.53
N VAL A 301 -16.06 -1.17 12.20
CA VAL A 301 -16.16 -2.64 12.25
C VAL A 301 -15.71 -3.24 13.59
N GLY A 302 -15.50 -2.39 14.61
CA GLY A 302 -15.15 -2.81 15.97
C GLY A 302 -13.69 -3.24 16.14
N MET A 303 -12.80 -2.81 15.26
CA MET A 303 -11.37 -3.05 15.37
C MET A 303 -10.69 -1.93 16.19
N PRO A 304 -9.70 -2.25 17.04
CA PRO A 304 -9.01 -1.24 17.85
C PRO A 304 -8.18 -0.29 16.98
N THR A 305 -8.21 1.01 17.28
CA THR A 305 -7.49 2.03 16.49
C THR A 305 -6.62 2.96 17.34
N GLY A 306 -6.74 2.92 18.67
CA GLY A 306 -5.96 3.76 19.57
C GLY A 306 -4.49 3.34 19.59
N VAL A 307 -3.59 4.32 19.54
CA VAL A 307 -2.14 4.07 19.71
C VAL A 307 -1.89 3.49 21.11
N GLN A 308 -1.20 2.35 21.16
CA GLN A 308 -0.85 1.61 22.38
C GLN A 308 0.67 1.59 22.62
N TYR A 309 1.47 1.77 21.57
CA TYR A 309 2.92 1.64 21.62
C TYR A 309 3.60 2.78 20.86
N ARG A 310 4.71 3.27 21.42
CA ARG A 310 5.64 4.12 20.69
C ARG A 310 6.58 3.23 19.87
N VAL A 311 6.36 3.18 18.56
CA VAL A 311 7.26 2.48 17.62
C VAL A 311 8.03 3.53 16.85
N GLU A 312 9.35 3.51 16.91
CA GLU A 312 10.18 4.54 16.27
C GLU A 312 10.09 4.47 14.73
N ASP A 313 10.02 5.64 14.10
CA ASP A 313 10.31 5.78 12.67
C ASP A 313 11.83 5.79 12.45
N PRO A 314 12.32 5.39 11.26
CA PRO A 314 13.74 5.51 10.94
C PRO A 314 14.24 6.94 11.19
N SER A 315 15.25 7.09 12.04
CA SER A 315 15.74 8.41 12.45
C SER A 315 16.35 9.16 11.25
N ALA A 316 15.84 10.34 10.93
CA ALA A 316 16.48 11.22 9.97
C ALA A 316 17.78 11.80 10.58
N PRO A 317 18.91 11.80 9.85
CA PRO A 317 20.12 12.47 10.32
C PRO A 317 19.86 13.96 10.55
N LYS A 318 20.46 14.52 11.59
CA LYS A 318 20.35 15.96 11.88
C LYS A 318 21.06 16.78 10.81
N ALA A 319 20.50 17.95 10.50
CA ALA A 319 21.13 18.91 9.61
C ALA A 319 22.53 19.29 10.14
N SER A 320 23.54 19.23 9.27
CA SER A 320 24.92 19.51 9.65
C SER A 320 25.28 20.99 9.61
N GLY A 321 24.46 21.80 8.93
CA GLY A 321 24.77 23.20 8.65
C GLY A 321 25.88 23.41 7.62
N PHE A 322 26.30 22.36 6.91
CA PHE A 322 27.37 22.43 5.90
C PHE A 322 27.04 23.35 4.73
N ALA A 323 25.81 23.30 4.21
CA ALA A 323 25.32 24.14 3.13
C ALA A 323 23.78 24.23 3.17
N ALA A 324 23.21 25.21 2.46
CA ALA A 324 21.78 25.20 2.13
C ALA A 324 21.47 24.03 1.18
N VAL A 325 20.29 23.42 1.29
CA VAL A 325 19.93 22.25 0.47
C VAL A 325 19.83 22.60 -1.02
N ASP A 326 19.53 23.85 -1.37
CA ASP A 326 19.47 24.32 -2.76
C ASP A 326 20.85 24.75 -3.32
N ALA A 327 21.92 24.71 -2.52
CA ALA A 327 23.27 25.06 -2.95
C ALA A 327 23.92 23.92 -3.75
N VAL A 328 23.48 23.74 -5.00
CA VAL A 328 23.96 22.69 -5.93
C VAL A 328 25.49 22.69 -6.10
N ASP A 329 26.11 23.88 -6.07
CA ASP A 329 27.56 24.01 -6.21
C ASP A 329 28.35 23.48 -5.00
N SER A 330 27.68 23.31 -3.85
CA SER A 330 28.27 22.80 -2.60
C SER A 330 28.29 21.28 -2.50
N VAL A 331 27.65 20.54 -3.41
CA VAL A 331 27.69 19.08 -3.42
C VAL A 331 29.15 18.64 -3.70
N PRO A 332 29.78 17.87 -2.79
CA PRO A 332 31.19 17.52 -2.93
C PRO A 332 31.40 16.39 -3.94
N TYR A 333 32.59 16.36 -4.54
CA TYR A 333 33.12 15.30 -5.42
C TYR A 333 32.39 15.04 -6.75
N VAL A 334 31.19 15.58 -6.93
CA VAL A 334 30.39 15.37 -8.13
C VAL A 334 30.82 16.28 -9.29
N ASP A 335 30.72 15.73 -10.50
CA ASP A 335 30.83 16.46 -11.76
C ASP A 335 29.49 17.11 -12.16
N GLU A 336 29.40 17.69 -13.36
CA GLU A 336 28.16 18.31 -13.85
C GLU A 336 27.00 17.31 -13.96
N ALA A 337 27.28 16.04 -14.28
CA ALA A 337 26.24 15.01 -14.29
C ALA A 337 25.68 14.78 -12.89
N GLY A 338 26.52 14.76 -11.85
CA GLY A 338 26.07 14.67 -10.47
C GLY A 338 25.40 15.93 -9.94
N ARG A 339 25.80 17.13 -10.39
CA ARG A 339 25.05 18.37 -10.11
C ARG A 339 23.67 18.33 -10.73
N ASN A 340 23.53 17.84 -11.96
CA ASN A 340 22.22 17.62 -12.59
C ASN A 340 21.40 16.55 -11.85
N GLY A 341 22.03 15.47 -11.41
CA GLY A 341 21.42 14.47 -10.53
C GLY A 341 20.89 15.08 -9.24
N TYR A 342 21.65 15.99 -8.62
CA TYR A 342 21.23 16.70 -7.42
C TYR A 342 20.08 17.67 -7.69
N ARG A 343 20.10 18.42 -8.81
CA ARG A 343 18.95 19.24 -9.24
C ARG A 343 17.68 18.40 -9.37
N ASN A 344 17.78 17.20 -9.96
CA ASN A 344 16.65 16.28 -10.04
C ASN A 344 16.18 15.83 -8.64
N PHE A 345 17.11 15.49 -7.74
CA PHE A 345 16.81 15.16 -6.34
C PHE A 345 15.99 16.24 -5.63
N LEU A 346 16.32 17.53 -5.85
CA LEU A 346 15.59 18.65 -5.23
C LEU A 346 14.11 18.72 -5.66
N HIS A 347 13.77 18.16 -6.82
CA HIS A 347 12.40 18.09 -7.33
C HIS A 347 11.63 16.83 -6.92
N GLN A 348 12.29 15.87 -6.25
CA GLN A 348 11.65 14.65 -5.77
C GLN A 348 10.72 14.95 -4.58
N TYR A 349 9.75 14.10 -4.33
CA TYR A 349 8.84 14.18 -3.18
C TYR A 349 9.56 13.96 -1.84
N PRO A 350 8.93 14.30 -0.70
CA PRO A 350 9.45 13.95 0.62
C PRO A 350 9.72 12.45 0.80
N SER A 351 10.47 12.13 1.87
CA SER A 351 11.14 10.84 2.07
C SER A 351 12.11 10.56 0.94
N ARG A 352 13.14 11.42 0.83
CA ARG A 352 14.18 11.33 -0.20
C ARG A 352 15.58 11.48 0.40
N ALA A 353 16.56 10.85 -0.26
CA ALA A 353 17.96 10.93 0.15
C ALA A 353 18.90 11.06 -1.06
N PHE A 354 20.00 11.78 -0.87
CA PHE A 354 21.09 11.91 -1.84
C PHE A 354 22.39 11.47 -1.18
N ALA A 355 23.08 10.51 -1.79
CA ALA A 355 24.37 10.01 -1.35
C ALA A 355 25.47 10.40 -2.35
N VAL A 356 26.69 10.60 -1.85
CA VAL A 356 27.90 10.89 -2.64
C VAL A 356 29.09 10.12 -2.07
N SER A 357 30.15 10.00 -2.88
CA SER A 357 31.42 9.37 -2.54
C SER A 357 32.58 10.20 -3.09
N ASP A 358 33.71 10.13 -2.39
CA ASP A 358 34.99 10.74 -2.77
C ASP A 358 35.47 10.31 -4.18
N SER A 359 34.98 9.18 -4.71
CA SER A 359 35.26 8.73 -6.08
C SER A 359 34.46 9.45 -7.17
N GLY A 360 33.58 10.39 -6.81
CA GLY A 360 32.61 11.04 -7.72
C GLY A 360 31.35 10.22 -7.96
N ALA A 361 31.20 9.07 -7.28
CA ALA A 361 29.95 8.34 -7.24
C ALA A 361 28.93 9.08 -6.36
N TRP A 362 27.66 8.82 -6.61
CA TRP A 362 26.47 9.54 -6.15
C TRP A 362 25.23 8.74 -6.56
N SER A 363 24.15 8.83 -5.80
CA SER A 363 22.84 8.30 -6.19
C SER A 363 21.80 9.02 -5.35
N TRP A 364 20.53 8.91 -5.75
CA TRP A 364 19.43 9.34 -4.92
C TRP A 364 18.31 8.33 -4.93
N ALA A 365 17.50 8.40 -3.87
CA ALA A 365 16.30 7.60 -3.72
C ALA A 365 15.15 8.42 -3.14
N GLU A 366 13.92 8.02 -3.44
CA GLU A 366 12.67 8.65 -3.01
C GLU A 366 11.59 7.60 -2.72
N GLY A 367 10.84 7.76 -1.63
CA GLY A 367 9.77 6.86 -1.22
C GLY A 367 10.27 5.62 -0.48
N GLY A 368 9.39 4.61 -0.37
CA GLY A 368 9.64 3.43 0.46
C GLY A 368 9.67 3.73 1.96
N ASP A 369 10.31 2.85 2.72
CA ASP A 369 10.51 3.00 4.18
C ASP A 369 11.85 3.70 4.51
N ASP A 370 12.92 3.33 3.82
CA ASP A 370 14.29 3.82 4.06
C ASP A 370 15.00 4.25 2.75
N PRO A 371 14.68 5.45 2.23
CA PRO A 371 15.38 6.01 1.07
C PRO A 371 16.86 6.28 1.35
N ASN A 372 17.27 6.44 2.62
CA ASN A 372 18.67 6.72 2.97
C ASN A 372 19.56 5.54 2.60
N SER A 373 19.20 4.34 3.07
CA SER A 373 19.95 3.11 2.78
C SER A 373 19.94 2.80 1.28
N VAL A 374 18.83 3.03 0.59
CA VAL A 374 18.73 2.84 -0.87
C VAL A 374 19.71 3.75 -1.62
N ALA A 375 19.74 5.05 -1.31
CA ALA A 375 20.63 5.99 -1.97
C ALA A 375 22.11 5.63 -1.74
N VAL A 376 22.47 5.24 -0.51
CA VAL A 376 23.84 4.81 -0.18
C VAL A 376 24.21 3.52 -0.91
N ALA A 377 23.36 2.51 -0.88
CA ALA A 377 23.62 1.22 -1.55
C ALA A 377 23.81 1.38 -3.06
N ASN A 378 22.94 2.15 -3.73
CA ASN A 378 23.05 2.38 -5.16
C ASN A 378 24.26 3.24 -5.54
N CYS A 379 24.59 4.24 -4.73
CA CYS A 379 25.87 4.95 -4.87
C CYS A 379 27.05 3.97 -4.76
N GLN A 380 27.01 3.05 -3.80
CA GLN A 380 28.12 2.14 -3.50
C GLN A 380 28.40 1.16 -4.64
N LYS A 381 27.37 0.72 -5.38
CA LYS A 381 27.50 -0.14 -6.58
C LYS A 381 28.44 0.44 -7.64
N GLN A 382 28.51 1.76 -7.72
CA GLN A 382 29.30 2.49 -8.71
C GLN A 382 30.56 3.14 -8.12
N SER A 383 30.86 2.87 -6.84
CA SER A 383 31.90 3.57 -6.09
C SER A 383 32.99 2.63 -5.61
N VAL A 384 34.25 3.03 -5.78
CA VAL A 384 35.42 2.37 -5.17
C VAL A 384 35.73 2.91 -3.76
N ALA A 385 35.08 4.00 -3.35
CA ALA A 385 35.18 4.58 -2.02
C ALA A 385 33.83 4.50 -1.27
N PRO A 386 33.79 4.66 0.07
CA PRO A 386 32.54 4.60 0.83
C PRO A 386 31.56 5.72 0.45
N CYS A 387 30.33 5.37 0.12
CA CYS A 387 29.25 6.34 -0.07
C CYS A 387 28.65 6.82 1.26
N ARG A 388 28.29 8.11 1.32
CA ARG A 388 27.74 8.79 2.49
C ARG A 388 26.58 9.70 2.09
N LEU A 389 25.62 9.88 2.99
CA LEU A 389 24.51 10.81 2.79
C LEU A 389 25.04 12.25 2.74
N TYR A 390 24.66 12.97 1.69
CA TYR A 390 24.86 14.41 1.57
C TYR A 390 23.60 15.18 1.99
N ALA A 391 22.43 14.75 1.52
CA ALA A 391 21.16 15.40 1.84
C ALA A 391 20.07 14.36 2.14
N VAL A 392 19.20 14.68 3.10
CA VAL A 392 18.00 13.92 3.45
C VAL A 392 16.84 14.92 3.53
N ASP A 393 15.80 14.67 2.74
CA ASP A 393 14.66 15.56 2.55
C ASP A 393 15.09 17.00 2.21
N ASN A 394 14.90 17.93 3.15
CA ASN A 394 15.20 19.36 3.02
C ASN A 394 16.46 19.78 3.80
N SER A 395 17.28 18.82 4.25
CA SER A 395 18.47 19.09 5.07
C SER A 395 19.74 18.52 4.45
N VAL A 396 20.81 19.32 4.44
CA VAL A 396 22.17 18.81 4.22
C VAL A 396 22.66 18.17 5.51
N VAL A 397 23.14 16.94 5.43
CA VAL A 397 23.59 16.09 6.55
C VAL A 397 25.09 15.76 6.49
N TRP A 398 25.78 16.38 5.53
CA TRP A 398 27.20 16.18 5.23
C TRP A 398 28.13 16.72 6.33
N GLY A 399 29.10 15.93 6.79
CA GLY A 399 30.12 16.36 7.77
C GLY A 399 30.87 15.21 8.45
N ASP A 400 32.00 15.52 9.11
CA ASP A 400 32.99 14.54 9.62
C ASP A 400 32.52 13.66 10.80
N ARG A 401 31.34 13.92 11.37
CA ARG A 401 30.84 13.22 12.57
C ARG A 401 29.40 12.70 12.49
N SER A 402 28.67 12.96 11.40
CA SER A 402 27.23 12.63 11.26
C SER A 402 26.93 11.62 10.16
N SER A 403 27.92 11.24 9.34
CA SER A 403 27.74 10.35 8.19
C SER A 403 27.94 8.86 8.49
N GLN A 404 28.11 8.48 9.76
CA GLN A 404 28.06 7.09 10.20
C GLN A 404 26.75 6.88 10.96
N THR A 405 25.85 6.10 10.39
CA THR A 405 24.68 5.58 11.10
C THR A 405 25.14 4.78 12.33
N ALA A 406 24.59 5.08 13.51
CA ALA A 406 24.55 4.11 14.61
C ALA A 406 23.68 2.92 14.15
N SER A 407 24.00 1.64 14.34
CA SER A 407 24.97 0.95 15.20
C SER A 407 25.31 -0.43 14.59
N GLY A 408 26.60 -0.79 14.55
CA GLY A 408 27.03 -2.18 14.52
C GLY A 408 27.17 -2.68 15.96
N GLY A 409 26.19 -3.43 16.46
CA GLY A 409 26.32 -4.23 17.66
C GLY A 409 26.82 -5.62 17.29
N ASP A 410 27.94 -6.04 17.88
CA ASP A 410 28.55 -7.36 17.69
C ASP A 410 27.54 -8.50 17.92
N GLY A 411 27.37 -9.33 16.89
CA GLY A 411 26.55 -10.53 16.91
C GLY A 411 26.80 -11.34 15.65
N SER A 412 27.67 -12.33 15.76
CA SER A 412 28.16 -13.22 14.71
C SER A 412 27.09 -13.87 13.83
N GLY A 413 27.22 -13.70 12.51
CA GLY A 413 27.03 -14.75 11.50
C GLY A 413 25.61 -15.01 10.98
N ALA A 414 25.27 -14.42 9.82
CA ALA A 414 24.63 -15.07 8.67
C ALA A 414 24.40 -14.00 7.58
N GLY A 415 24.83 -14.27 6.35
CA GLY A 415 24.82 -13.29 5.26
C GLY A 415 23.43 -13.02 4.68
N SER A 416 23.27 -11.84 4.09
CA SER A 416 22.65 -11.60 2.77
C SER A 416 22.60 -10.09 2.52
N GLY A 417 22.86 -9.69 1.28
CA GLY A 417 22.75 -8.29 0.84
C GLY A 417 21.30 -7.82 0.97
N ALA A 418 21.08 -6.80 1.79
CA ALA A 418 19.82 -6.09 1.91
C ALA A 418 19.90 -4.85 1.01
N ASP A 419 19.60 -5.01 -0.28
CA ASP A 419 19.58 -3.90 -1.23
C ASP A 419 18.14 -3.46 -1.54
N ALA A 420 17.82 -2.23 -1.11
CA ALA A 420 16.86 -1.28 -1.70
C ALA A 420 15.40 -1.74 -1.96
N ARG A 421 14.55 -1.77 -0.92
CA ARG A 421 13.14 -2.19 -1.03
C ARG A 421 12.21 -0.99 -1.28
N ARG A 422 11.58 -0.97 -2.47
CA ARG A 422 10.44 -0.12 -2.93
C ARG A 422 10.65 1.38 -3.16
N ALA A 423 11.80 1.96 -2.81
CA ALA A 423 12.11 3.35 -3.16
C ALA A 423 12.43 3.49 -4.66
N ILE A 424 12.00 4.59 -5.28
CA ILE A 424 12.44 4.99 -6.61
C ILE A 424 13.86 5.50 -6.46
N ALA A 425 14.81 4.85 -7.11
CA ALA A 425 16.19 5.31 -7.14
C ALA A 425 16.61 5.67 -8.55
N SER A 426 17.62 6.53 -8.65
CA SER A 426 18.26 6.81 -9.93
C SER A 426 19.77 6.61 -9.88
N ARG A 427 20.33 6.54 -11.08
CA ARG A 427 21.71 6.22 -11.41
C ARG A 427 22.04 4.72 -11.31
N GLU A 428 21.30 3.93 -12.09
CA GLU A 428 21.84 2.68 -12.62
C GLU A 428 22.90 2.95 -13.68
#